data_AF-A0A2S4ZYR0-F1
#
_entry.id   AF-A0A2S4ZYR0-F1
#
_cell.length_a   1.000
_cell.length_b   1.000
_cell.length_c   1.000
_cell.angle_alpha   90.00
_cell.angle_beta   90.00
_cell.angle_gamma   90.00
#
_symmetry.space_group_name_H-M   'P 1'
#
loop_
_entity.id
_entity.type
_entity.pdbx_description
1 polymer ?
#
loop_
_entity_poly.entity_id
_entity_poly.type
_entity_poly.pdbx_seq_one_letter_code
_entity_poly.pdbx_strand_id
1 'polypeptide(L)'
;MKDLKPFDIVLTYEGLNYPAQVTPIDEHDLDVTEFEITFEDRKFWVYWVNNTNVESPLVPSDFVPDGQSFRGKEMLYNLIIAELLKVLNDTLM
;
A
#
# COMPACT_ATOMS: atom_id res chain seq x y z
N MET A 1 11.92 3.94 -9.80
CA MET A 1 10.50 4.15 -10.14
C MET A 1 10.18 5.63 -9.94
N LYS A 2 9.25 6.25 -10.71
CA LYS A 2 8.97 7.70 -10.58
C LYS A 2 8.52 8.05 -9.15
N ASP A 3 9.05 9.15 -8.62
CA ASP A 3 8.81 9.73 -7.29
C ASP A 3 7.33 9.65 -6.83
N LEU A 4 6.93 8.52 -6.22
CA LEU A 4 5.65 8.43 -5.55
C LEU A 4 5.71 9.35 -4.33
N LYS A 5 4.90 10.41 -4.34
CA LYS A 5 4.74 11.29 -3.19
C LYS A 5 3.81 10.64 -2.16
N PRO A 6 3.89 11.01 -0.88
CA PRO A 6 2.90 10.60 0.11
C PRO A 6 1.47 10.94 -0.35
N PHE A 7 0.51 10.07 -0.05
CA PHE A 7 -0.89 10.21 -0.43
C PHE A 7 -1.82 9.64 0.64
N ASP A 8 -3.09 10.03 0.61
CA ASP A 8 -4.10 9.57 1.55
C ASP A 8 -4.96 8.47 0.94
N ILE A 9 -5.36 7.51 1.77
CA ILE A 9 -6.37 6.49 1.46
C ILE A 9 -7.48 6.52 2.52
N VAL A 10 -8.65 5.99 2.18
CA VAL A 10 -9.79 5.88 3.12
C VAL A 10 -10.23 4.43 3.23
N LEU A 11 -9.91 3.79 4.35
CA LEU A 11 -10.33 2.41 4.62
C LEU A 11 -11.80 2.43 5.02
N THR A 12 -12.65 1.74 4.26
CA THR A 12 -14.09 1.64 4.54
C THR A 12 -14.42 0.29 5.16
N TYR A 13 -14.93 0.27 6.38
CA TYR A 13 -15.32 -0.96 7.07
C TYR A 13 -16.63 -0.75 7.85
N GLU A 14 -17.61 -1.63 7.64
CA GLU A 14 -18.93 -1.56 8.30
C GLU A 14 -19.64 -0.18 8.17
N GLY A 15 -19.43 0.50 7.04
CA GLY A 15 -20.01 1.82 6.77
C GLY A 15 -19.29 2.99 7.47
N LEU A 16 -18.17 2.73 8.14
CA LEU A 16 -17.29 3.72 8.73
C LEU A 16 -16.07 3.95 7.85
N ASN A 17 -15.62 5.20 7.80
CA ASN A 17 -14.46 5.64 7.02
C ASN A 17 -13.30 5.97 7.94
N TYR A 18 -12.15 5.37 7.66
CA TYR A 18 -10.94 5.44 8.45
C TYR A 18 -9.82 6.02 7.56
N PRO A 19 -9.48 7.31 7.71
CA PRO A 19 -8.42 7.92 6.92
C PRO A 19 -7.07 7.35 7.33
N ALA A 20 -6.23 7.02 6.35
CA ALA A 20 -4.87 6.58 6.57
C ALA A 20 -3.91 7.31 5.62
N GLN A 21 -2.73 7.65 6.13
CA GLN A 21 -1.69 8.27 5.34
C GLN A 21 -0.73 7.20 4.82
N VAL A 22 -0.42 7.22 3.53
CA VAL A 22 0.55 6.32 2.90
C VAL A 22 1.79 7.11 2.54
N THR A 23 2.93 6.66 3.04
CA THR A 23 4.25 7.22 2.72
C THR A 23 5.06 6.16 1.98
N PRO A 24 5.29 6.32 0.67
CA PRO A 24 6.25 5.51 -0.07
C PRO A 24 7.66 5.75 0.48
N ILE A 25 8.39 4.67 0.75
CA ILE A 25 9.78 4.68 1.16
C ILE A 25 10.57 4.05 0.01
N ASP A 26 11.36 4.87 -0.67
CA ASP A 26 12.26 4.43 -1.73
C ASP A 26 13.60 4.07 -1.08
N GLU A 27 13.76 2.79 -0.71
CA GLU A 27 15.07 2.26 -0.35
C GLU A 27 15.85 1.92 -1.62
N HIS A 28 17.18 1.93 -1.55
CA HIS A 28 18.10 1.78 -2.69
C HIS A 28 18.02 0.44 -3.44
N ASP A 29 17.06 -0.43 -3.12
CA ASP A 29 16.84 -1.71 -3.79
C ASP A 29 15.81 -1.53 -4.93
N LEU A 30 16.27 -1.70 -6.17
CA LEU A 30 15.57 -1.25 -7.37
C LEU A 30 14.25 -1.98 -7.65
N ASP A 31 14.00 -3.10 -6.96
CA ASP A 31 12.90 -4.02 -7.27
C ASP A 31 11.77 -4.03 -6.22
N VAL A 32 11.91 -3.31 -5.11
CA VAL A 32 10.91 -3.25 -4.04
C VAL A 32 10.63 -1.81 -3.64
N THR A 33 9.36 -1.44 -3.60
CA THR A 33 8.92 -0.18 -2.95
C THR A 33 8.21 -0.52 -1.66
N GLU A 34 8.62 0.11 -0.56
CA GLU A 34 7.92 -0.04 0.71
C GLU A 34 6.89 1.06 0.87
N PHE A 35 5.76 0.73 1.48
CA PHE A 35 4.74 1.68 1.88
C PHE A 35 4.57 1.62 3.38
N GLU A 36 4.84 2.74 4.07
CA GLU A 36 4.44 2.94 5.46
C GLU A 36 3.01 3.52 5.47
N ILE A 37 2.07 2.78 6.06
CA ILE A 37 0.68 3.20 6.23
C ILE A 37 0.47 3.59 7.69
N THR A 38 0.12 4.85 7.94
CA THR A 38 -0.19 5.37 9.27
C THR A 38 -1.70 5.55 9.45
N PHE A 39 -2.25 4.92 10.48
CA PHE A 39 -3.67 4.94 10.85
C PHE A 39 -3.81 4.79 12.37
N GLU A 40 -4.63 5.64 13.02
CA GLU A 40 -4.84 5.62 14.49
C GLU A 40 -3.53 5.58 15.31
N ASP A 41 -2.55 6.41 14.93
CA ASP A 41 -1.21 6.45 15.54
C ASP A 41 -0.42 5.12 15.46
N ARG A 42 -0.86 4.19 14.62
CA ARG A 42 -0.19 2.92 14.33
C ARG A 42 0.38 2.93 12.92
N LYS A 43 1.48 2.21 12.76
CA LYS A 43 2.17 2.04 11.48
C LYS A 43 2.06 0.61 11.00
N PHE A 44 1.90 0.45 9.70
CA PHE A 44 1.84 -0.82 9.00
C PHE A 44 2.73 -0.74 7.76
N TRP A 45 3.35 -1.84 7.38
CA TRP A 45 4.21 -1.90 6.20
C TRP A 45 3.68 -2.87 5.16
N VAL A 46 3.65 -2.42 3.91
CA VAL A 46 3.33 -3.25 2.74
C VAL A 46 4.44 -3.06 1.72
N TYR A 47 4.89 -4.16 1.11
CA TYR A 47 5.95 -4.17 0.12
C TYR A 47 5.35 -4.42 -1.26
N TRP A 48 5.62 -3.54 -2.22
CA TRP A 48 5.34 -3.79 -3.63
C TRP A 48 6.56 -4.37 -4.31
N VAL A 49 6.45 -5.63 -4.72
CA VAL A 49 7.56 -6.43 -5.26
C VAL A 49 7.54 -6.38 -6.78
N ASN A 50 8.72 -6.38 -7.41
CA ASN A 50 8.92 -6.36 -8.86
C ASN A 50 8.27 -5.14 -9.53
N ASN A 51 8.49 -3.97 -8.95
CA ASN A 51 7.88 -2.70 -9.37
C ASN A 51 8.39 -2.15 -10.74
N THR A 52 9.28 -2.88 -11.41
CA THR A 52 10.03 -2.43 -12.59
C THR A 52 9.23 -2.53 -13.89
N ASN A 53 8.04 -3.16 -13.88
CA ASN A 53 7.26 -3.41 -15.08
C ASN A 53 5.78 -3.02 -14.95
N VAL A 54 5.51 -1.72 -14.82
CA VAL A 54 4.15 -1.16 -14.68
C VAL A 54 3.44 -1.01 -16.04
N GLU A 55 3.52 -2.02 -16.90
CA GLU A 55 2.81 -2.03 -18.20
C GLU A 55 1.40 -2.62 -18.08
N SER A 56 1.02 -3.11 -16.89
CA SER A 56 -0.27 -3.73 -16.61
C SER A 56 -0.83 -3.24 -15.28
N PRO A 57 -2.15 -3.37 -15.06
CA PRO A 57 -2.75 -3.11 -13.76
C PRO A 57 -2.12 -3.89 -12.64
N LEU A 58 -1.79 -3.16 -11.58
CA LEU A 58 -1.36 -3.72 -10.33
C LEU A 58 -2.49 -4.57 -9.77
N VAL A 59 -2.11 -5.70 -9.19
CA VAL A 59 -3.00 -6.69 -8.60
C VAL A 59 -2.56 -6.99 -7.17
N PRO A 60 -3.44 -7.55 -6.31
CA PRO A 60 -3.09 -7.82 -4.92
C PRO A 60 -1.84 -8.70 -4.72
N SER A 61 -1.52 -9.59 -5.67
CA SER A 61 -0.35 -10.46 -5.60
C SER A 61 0.99 -9.75 -5.80
N ASP A 62 0.97 -8.49 -6.25
CA ASP A 62 2.17 -7.66 -6.36
C ASP A 62 2.61 -7.13 -4.98
N PHE A 63 1.77 -7.28 -3.96
CA PHE A 63 1.97 -6.76 -2.63
C PHE A 63 2.15 -7.87 -1.59
N VAL A 64 3.07 -7.64 -0.66
CA VAL A 64 3.36 -8.52 0.46
C VAL A 64 3.21 -7.74 1.77
N PRO A 65 2.47 -8.24 2.78
CA PRO A 65 2.39 -7.59 4.07
C PRO A 65 3.67 -7.77 4.88
N ASP A 66 4.04 -6.79 5.70
CA ASP A 66 4.90 -7.04 6.85
C ASP A 66 4.20 -7.98 7.84
N GLY A 67 4.84 -9.13 8.10
CA GLY A 67 4.27 -10.19 8.91
C GLY A 67 3.99 -9.77 10.35
N GLN A 68 4.73 -8.80 10.92
CA GLN A 68 4.49 -8.32 12.27
C GLN A 68 3.28 -7.37 12.32
N SER A 69 3.22 -6.43 11.38
CA SER A 69 2.14 -5.44 11.25
C SER A 69 0.77 -6.10 11.10
N PHE A 70 0.70 -7.16 10.30
CA PHE A 70 -0.56 -7.77 9.85
C PHE A 70 -0.90 -9.12 10.49
N ARG A 71 -0.14 -9.59 11.48
CA ARG A 71 -0.46 -10.86 12.17
C ARG A 71 -1.88 -10.83 12.77
N GLY A 72 -2.77 -11.68 12.25
CA GLY A 72 -4.18 -11.75 12.65
C GLY A 72 -5.02 -10.54 12.22
N LYS A 73 -4.57 -9.77 11.21
CA LYS A 73 -5.24 -8.58 10.67
C LYS A 73 -5.42 -8.68 9.15
N GLU A 74 -5.80 -9.84 8.65
CA GLU A 74 -5.95 -10.13 7.22
C GLU A 74 -7.01 -9.23 6.56
N MET A 75 -8.10 -8.93 7.27
CA MET A 75 -9.11 -7.99 6.79
C MET A 75 -8.54 -6.58 6.59
N LEU A 76 -7.74 -6.09 7.55
CA LEU A 76 -7.11 -4.77 7.45
C LEU A 76 -6.14 -4.71 6.27
N TYR A 77 -5.34 -5.77 6.07
CA TYR A 77 -4.47 -5.90 4.91
C TYR A 77 -5.26 -5.78 3.61
N ASN A 78 -6.35 -6.54 3.46
CA ASN A 78 -7.17 -6.52 2.25
C ASN A 78 -7.77 -5.14 1.97
N LEU A 79 -8.22 -4.42 3.00
CA LEU A 79 -8.73 -3.06 2.86
C LEU A 79 -7.65 -2.09 2.38
N ILE A 80 -6.44 -2.17 2.98
CA ILE A 80 -5.30 -1.33 2.59
C ILE A 80 -4.92 -1.61 1.13
N ILE A 81 -4.78 -2.88 0.74
CA ILE A 81 -4.43 -3.25 -0.63
C ILE A 81 -5.49 -2.78 -1.63
N ALA A 82 -6.77 -2.93 -1.31
CA ALA A 82 -7.84 -2.48 -2.21
C ALA A 82 -7.77 -0.97 -2.49
N GLU A 83 -7.48 -0.15 -1.47
CA GLU A 83 -7.34 1.31 -1.65
C GLU A 83 -6.00 1.69 -2.30
N LEU A 84 -4.89 1.04 -1.92
CA LEU A 84 -3.59 1.25 -2.57
C LEU A 84 -3.66 0.97 -4.08
N LEU A 85 -4.30 -0.13 -4.47
CA LEU A 85 -4.45 -0.50 -5.87
C LEU A 85 -5.23 0.53 -6.68
N LYS A 86 -6.27 1.15 -6.10
CA LYS A 86 -7.02 2.22 -6.77
C LYS A 86 -6.11 3.41 -7.05
N VAL A 87 -5.46 3.93 -5.99
CA VAL A 87 -4.62 5.13 -6.11
C VAL A 87 -3.43 4.88 -7.04
N LEU A 88 -2.74 3.75 -6.89
CA LEU A 88 -1.55 3.44 -7.68
C LEU A 88 -1.89 3.19 -9.16
N ASN A 89 -2.95 2.45 -9.47
CA ASN A 89 -3.38 2.27 -10.86
C ASN A 89 -3.83 3.59 -11.50
N ASP A 90 -4.53 4.46 -10.76
CA ASP A 90 -4.93 5.79 -11.26
C ASP A 90 -3.73 6.75 -11.44
N THR A 91 -2.65 6.55 -10.69
CA THR A 91 -1.47 7.44 -10.72
C THR A 91 -0.41 7.01 -11.73
N LEU A 92 -0.28 5.70 -11.97
CA LEU A 92 0.82 5.12 -12.75
C LEU A 92 0.44 4.80 -14.20
N MET A 93 -0.86 4.71 -14.51
CA MET A 93 -1.38 4.55 -15.88
C MET A 93 -1.78 5.88 -16.51
#